data_AF-A0A4D7QMK0-F1
#
_entry.id   AF-A0A4D7QMK0-F1
#
_cell.length_a   1.000
_cell.length_b   1.000
_cell.length_c   1.000
_cell.angle_alpha   90.00
_cell.angle_beta   90.00
_cell.angle_gamma   90.00
#
_symmetry.space_group_name_H-M   'P 1'
#
loop_
_entity.id
_entity.type
_entity.pdbx_description
1 polymer ?
#
loop_
_entity_poly.entity_id
_entity_poly.type
_entity_poly.pdbx_seq_one_letter_code
_entity_poly.pdbx_strand_id
1 'polypeptide(L)'
;MRIARWPCAIHNPVSRLLPQAHARPAGGSSTARFSVLPEPVPMSFDPAIILHHDRLTRHFSGWPSFHDAEVIDIHLWRGQIAPGDWDDSNIMPVATVTIRVLRATQEVWQGPDVLAVLRFHDVDAIHLDDFNHDNMIVSLTITTEERGTFTSGEPLPPHRVVTFDRGFGLSARLRCMSIEVVSAEPVGPGPLPGPPYPKPQSP
;
A
#
# COMPACT_ATOMS: atom_id res chain seq x y z
N MET A 1 23.76 8.31 32.57
CA MET A 1 22.33 8.68 32.64
C MET A 1 21.54 7.43 32.31
N ARG A 2 20.69 6.97 33.24
CA ARG A 2 20.15 5.59 33.29
C ARG A 2 18.91 5.43 32.41
N ILE A 3 18.87 4.29 31.70
CA ILE A 3 17.78 3.78 30.88
C ILE A 3 16.56 3.49 31.76
N ALA A 4 15.41 4.09 31.46
CA ALA A 4 14.13 3.79 32.11
C ALA A 4 13.47 2.59 31.41
N ARG A 5 13.31 1.50 32.14
CA ARG A 5 12.55 0.31 31.75
C ARG A 5 11.06 0.54 32.01
N TRP A 6 10.22 0.25 31.01
CA TRP A 6 8.78 0.16 31.16
C TRP A 6 8.38 -1.21 31.71
N PRO A 7 7.48 -1.31 32.70
CA PRO A 7 6.96 -2.60 33.15
C PRO A 7 5.76 -3.05 32.30
N CYS A 8 5.84 -4.27 31.76
CA CYS A 8 4.71 -5.07 31.33
C CYS A 8 3.85 -5.45 32.55
N ALA A 9 2.53 -5.26 32.46
CA ALA A 9 1.57 -5.89 33.35
C ALA A 9 0.50 -6.59 32.51
N ILE A 10 0.66 -7.90 32.39
CA ILE A 10 -0.36 -8.85 31.95
C ILE A 10 -1.22 -9.13 33.20
N HIS A 11 -2.54 -9.00 33.09
CA HIS A 11 -3.48 -9.52 34.09
C HIS A 11 -4.53 -10.38 33.40
N ASN A 12 -4.54 -11.65 33.77
CA ASN A 12 -5.56 -12.63 33.43
C ASN A 12 -5.95 -13.32 34.75
N PRO A 13 -7.21 -13.28 35.21
CA PRO A 13 -7.63 -14.08 36.34
C PRO A 13 -8.18 -15.44 35.89
N VAL A 14 -7.52 -16.47 36.40
CA VAL A 14 -7.93 -17.88 36.40
C VAL A 14 -9.21 -18.07 37.20
N SER A 15 -10.19 -18.78 36.65
CA SER A 15 -11.17 -19.54 37.45
C SER A 15 -11.18 -20.99 37.00
N ARG A 16 -10.73 -21.85 37.91
CA ARG A 16 -10.81 -23.31 37.87
C ARG A 16 -12.27 -23.74 37.90
N LEU A 17 -12.61 -24.80 37.17
CA LEU A 17 -13.54 -25.86 37.58
C LEU A 17 -13.33 -27.08 36.66
N LEU A 18 -12.77 -28.15 37.22
CA LEU A 18 -12.97 -29.55 36.83
C LEU A 18 -13.87 -30.17 37.94
N PRO A 19 -14.52 -31.35 37.79
CA PRO A 19 -14.21 -32.45 36.86
C PRO A 19 -15.43 -33.19 36.25
N GLN A 20 -15.20 -34.05 35.25
CA GLN A 20 -15.42 -35.52 35.33
C GLN A 20 -15.26 -36.18 33.95
N ALA A 21 -14.67 -37.38 33.97
CA ALA A 21 -14.39 -38.23 32.84
C ALA A 21 -15.65 -38.97 32.36
N HIS A 22 -15.76 -39.24 31.05
CA HIS A 22 -16.08 -40.57 30.52
C HIS A 22 -15.99 -40.63 28.98
N ALA A 23 -15.53 -41.79 28.51
CA ALA A 23 -15.73 -42.42 27.20
C ALA A 23 -15.00 -41.86 25.96
N ARG A 24 -14.01 -42.63 25.49
CA ARG A 24 -13.57 -42.66 24.09
C ARG A 24 -14.71 -43.15 23.18
N PRO A 25 -14.78 -42.64 21.94
CA PRO A 25 -15.02 -43.50 20.81
C PRO A 25 -13.86 -43.45 19.80
N ALA A 26 -13.75 -44.54 19.06
CA ALA A 26 -12.74 -44.84 18.07
C ALA A 26 -12.96 -44.07 16.76
N GLY A 27 -11.86 -43.92 16.00
CA GLY A 27 -11.88 -43.91 14.53
C GLY A 27 -12.53 -42.70 13.86
N GLY A 28 -11.72 -41.70 13.51
CA GLY A 28 -12.12 -40.65 12.59
C GLY A 28 -10.89 -40.10 11.88
N SER A 29 -10.73 -40.46 10.61
CA SER A 29 -9.72 -39.92 9.70
C SER A 29 -9.81 -38.40 9.71
N SER A 30 -8.79 -37.73 10.24
CA SER A 30 -8.67 -36.27 10.18
C SER A 30 -8.16 -35.92 8.78
N THR A 31 -9.10 -35.73 7.86
CA THR A 31 -8.82 -34.97 6.65
C THR A 31 -8.50 -33.55 7.08
N ALA A 32 -7.26 -33.14 6.85
CA ALA A 32 -6.83 -31.76 6.95
C ALA A 32 -7.83 -30.91 6.16
N ARG A 33 -8.62 -30.08 6.87
CA ARG A 33 -9.41 -29.05 6.23
C ARG A 33 -8.40 -28.08 5.61
N PHE A 34 -8.21 -28.19 4.30
CA PHE A 34 -7.68 -27.10 3.51
C PHE A 34 -8.52 -25.88 3.85
N SER A 35 -7.93 -24.94 4.58
CA SER A 35 -8.44 -23.59 4.70
C SER A 35 -8.49 -23.04 3.27
N VAL A 36 -9.69 -22.99 2.72
CA VAL A 36 -9.98 -22.25 1.50
C VAL A 36 -9.44 -20.84 1.74
N LEU A 37 -8.39 -20.46 0.99
CA LEU A 37 -7.92 -19.09 0.98
C LEU A 37 -9.13 -18.21 0.66
N PRO A 38 -9.36 -17.11 1.38
CA PRO A 38 -10.48 -16.23 1.07
C PRO A 38 -10.41 -15.86 -0.41
N GLU A 39 -11.53 -16.00 -1.11
CA GLU A 39 -11.69 -15.59 -2.50
C GLU A 39 -11.06 -14.19 -2.70
N PRO A 40 -10.29 -13.97 -3.77
CA PRO A 40 -9.66 -12.68 -4.00
C PRO A 40 -10.73 -11.60 -4.00
N VAL A 41 -10.61 -10.64 -3.07
CA VAL A 41 -11.58 -9.55 -2.95
C VAL A 41 -11.65 -8.86 -4.30
N PRO A 42 -12.83 -8.84 -4.96
CA PRO A 42 -12.94 -8.24 -6.28
C PRO A 42 -12.56 -6.77 -6.17
N MET A 43 -11.67 -6.37 -7.07
CA MET A 43 -11.13 -5.02 -7.16
C MET A 43 -12.29 -4.03 -7.30
N SER A 44 -12.35 -3.04 -6.42
CA SER A 44 -13.46 -2.07 -6.37
C SER A 44 -13.39 -0.99 -7.45
N PHE A 45 -12.43 -1.07 -8.38
CA PHE A 45 -12.19 -0.06 -9.40
C PHE A 45 -11.63 -0.67 -10.69
N ASP A 46 -11.80 0.05 -11.80
CA ASP A 46 -11.22 -0.28 -13.11
C ASP A 46 -9.78 0.29 -13.21
N PRO A 47 -8.73 -0.53 -13.38
CA PRO A 47 -7.35 -0.06 -13.57
C PRO A 47 -7.17 0.94 -14.72
N ALA A 48 -8.07 0.97 -15.70
CA ALA A 48 -8.01 1.92 -16.81
C ALA A 48 -8.09 3.40 -16.37
N ILE A 49 -8.55 3.69 -15.14
CA ILE A 49 -8.51 5.05 -14.58
C ILE A 49 -7.09 5.51 -14.23
N ILE A 50 -6.11 4.61 -14.24
CA ILE A 50 -4.70 4.87 -13.94
C ILE A 50 -3.92 4.98 -15.25
N LEU A 51 -3.23 6.10 -15.43
CA LEU A 51 -2.40 6.34 -16.59
C LEU A 51 -1.25 5.33 -16.63
N HIS A 52 -1.07 4.72 -17.80
CA HIS A 52 -0.02 3.73 -18.04
C HIS A 52 -0.07 2.50 -17.12
N HIS A 53 -1.25 2.13 -16.63
CA HIS A 53 -1.46 0.95 -15.78
C HIS A 53 -0.85 -0.33 -16.39
N ASP A 54 -0.84 -0.45 -17.72
CA ASP A 54 -0.26 -1.55 -18.48
C ASP A 54 1.21 -1.83 -18.15
N ARG A 55 1.98 -0.80 -17.77
CA ARG A 55 3.39 -0.95 -17.35
C ARG A 55 3.51 -1.89 -16.17
N LEU A 56 2.57 -1.81 -15.22
CA LEU A 56 2.53 -2.68 -14.05
C LEU A 56 1.74 -3.96 -14.33
N THR A 57 0.56 -3.86 -14.94
CA THR A 57 -0.33 -5.02 -15.08
C THR A 57 0.20 -6.09 -16.02
N ARG A 58 1.05 -5.73 -16.99
CA ARG A 58 1.74 -6.69 -17.87
C ARG A 58 2.59 -7.71 -17.10
N HIS A 59 2.99 -7.39 -15.86
CA HIS A 59 3.73 -8.30 -14.99
C HIS A 59 2.81 -9.20 -14.16
N PHE A 60 1.57 -8.83 -13.86
CA PHE A 60 0.73 -9.56 -12.89
C PHE A 60 -0.58 -10.11 -13.47
N SER A 61 -0.71 -10.13 -14.80
CA SER A 61 -1.95 -10.52 -15.50
C SER A 61 -3.18 -9.68 -15.12
N GLY A 62 -2.94 -8.51 -14.52
CA GLY A 62 -3.94 -7.67 -13.88
C GLY A 62 -3.28 -6.68 -12.94
N TRP A 63 -4.09 -5.87 -12.27
CA TRP A 63 -3.59 -4.97 -11.23
C TRP A 63 -3.29 -5.78 -9.96
N PRO A 64 -2.07 -5.67 -9.38
CA PRO A 64 -1.66 -6.53 -8.28
C PRO A 64 -2.40 -6.19 -6.99
N SER A 65 -2.45 -7.15 -6.06
CA SER A 65 -3.10 -6.98 -4.75
C SER A 65 -2.35 -6.03 -3.81
N PHE A 66 -1.04 -5.87 -4.03
CA PHE A 66 -0.11 -5.21 -3.11
C PHE A 66 0.00 -5.85 -1.72
N HIS A 67 -0.49 -7.09 -1.56
CA HIS A 67 -0.32 -7.83 -0.31
C HIS A 67 1.17 -8.05 -0.02
N ASP A 68 1.60 -7.66 1.18
CA ASP A 68 2.99 -7.62 1.66
C ASP A 68 3.94 -6.79 0.77
N ALA A 69 3.42 -5.84 -0.02
CA ALA A 69 4.27 -4.94 -0.76
C ALA A 69 5.03 -4.00 0.19
N GLU A 70 6.23 -3.60 -0.20
CA GLU A 70 7.11 -2.75 0.63
C GLU A 70 7.24 -1.36 0.00
N VAL A 71 6.88 -0.31 0.75
CA VAL A 71 7.08 1.07 0.31
C VAL A 71 8.51 1.50 0.59
N ILE A 72 9.28 1.72 -0.48
CA ILE A 72 10.72 1.98 -0.40
C ILE A 72 11.01 3.48 -0.22
N ASP A 73 10.26 4.32 -0.93
CA ASP A 73 10.48 5.77 -0.96
C ASP A 73 9.15 6.51 -1.18
N ILE A 74 9.03 7.67 -0.53
CA ILE A 74 7.95 8.63 -0.78
C ILE A 74 8.60 10.00 -0.98
N HIS A 75 8.46 10.52 -2.19
CA HIS A 75 8.90 11.86 -2.54
C HIS A 75 7.69 12.80 -2.66
N LEU A 76 7.66 13.84 -1.84
CA LEU A 76 6.63 14.88 -1.85
C LEU A 76 7.20 16.16 -2.44
N TRP A 77 6.61 16.61 -3.54
CA TRP A 77 6.94 17.89 -4.15
C TRP A 77 5.72 18.80 -4.10
N ARG A 78 5.90 20.01 -3.54
CA ARG A 78 4.83 21.03 -3.49
C ARG A 78 4.36 21.47 -4.88
N GLY A 79 5.12 21.13 -5.93
CA GLY A 79 4.91 21.65 -7.26
C GLY A 79 5.57 23.01 -7.44
N GLN A 80 5.19 23.68 -8.52
CA GLN A 80 5.67 25.01 -8.89
C GLN A 80 4.44 25.90 -9.11
N ILE A 81 4.14 26.74 -8.13
CA ILE A 81 2.97 27.61 -8.15
C ILE A 81 3.46 29.06 -8.17
N ALA A 82 2.91 29.87 -9.08
CA ALA A 82 3.06 31.31 -9.14
C ALA A 82 1.75 31.95 -8.61
N PRO A 83 1.67 32.31 -7.32
CA PRO A 83 0.43 32.85 -6.75
C PRO A 83 0.02 34.14 -7.46
N GLY A 84 -1.21 34.18 -7.96
CA GLY A 84 -1.75 35.34 -8.70
C GLY A 84 -1.90 35.08 -10.19
N ASP A 85 -1.11 34.17 -10.75
CA ASP A 85 -1.17 33.76 -12.16
C ASP A 85 -1.69 32.33 -12.22
N TRP A 86 -3.02 32.15 -12.19
CA TRP A 86 -3.68 30.84 -12.17
C TRP A 86 -3.87 30.26 -13.57
N ASP A 87 -2.77 30.05 -14.29
CA ASP A 87 -2.75 29.39 -15.60
C ASP A 87 -2.10 28.00 -15.55
N ASP A 88 -2.00 27.36 -16.72
CA ASP A 88 -1.46 26.00 -16.91
C ASP A 88 0.07 25.91 -16.68
N SER A 89 0.75 27.03 -16.41
CA SER A 89 2.16 26.99 -15.99
C SER A 89 2.33 26.55 -14.53
N ASN A 90 1.25 26.57 -13.75
CA ASN A 90 1.27 26.04 -12.39
C ASN A 90 1.31 24.52 -12.39
N ILE A 91 2.26 23.98 -11.65
CA ILE A 91 2.33 22.57 -11.33
C ILE A 91 1.85 22.41 -9.90
N MET A 92 0.75 21.71 -9.72
CA MET A 92 0.17 21.41 -8.41
C MET A 92 1.01 20.39 -7.64
N PRO A 93 0.73 20.13 -6.35
CA PRO A 93 1.49 19.16 -5.57
C PRO A 93 1.49 17.76 -6.19
N VAL A 94 2.65 17.11 -6.15
CA VAL A 94 2.87 15.75 -6.67
C VAL A 94 3.48 14.89 -5.59
N ALA A 95 2.92 13.69 -5.40
CA ALA A 95 3.54 12.64 -4.59
C ALA A 95 4.03 11.51 -5.51
N THR A 96 5.25 11.04 -5.29
CA THR A 96 5.80 9.86 -5.99
C THR A 96 6.14 8.80 -4.95
N VAL A 97 5.66 7.58 -5.17
CA VAL A 97 5.87 6.45 -4.27
C VAL A 97 6.57 5.34 -5.04
N THR A 98 7.70 4.88 -4.52
CA THR A 98 8.38 3.69 -5.01
C THR A 98 7.97 2.50 -4.16
N ILE A 99 7.40 1.47 -4.78
CA ILE A 99 6.85 0.30 -4.10
C ILE A 99 7.38 -0.99 -4.73
N ARG A 100 7.84 -1.90 -3.88
CA ARG A 100 8.23 -3.25 -4.28
C ARG A 100 7.04 -4.18 -4.13
N VAL A 101 6.54 -4.69 -5.26
CA VAL A 101 5.49 -5.70 -5.30
C VAL A 101 6.14 -7.08 -5.31
N LEU A 102 5.87 -7.88 -4.28
CA LEU A 102 6.47 -9.19 -4.10
C LEU A 102 5.80 -10.23 -5.00
N ARG A 103 6.59 -11.08 -5.69
CA ARG A 103 6.05 -12.19 -6.49
C ARG A 103 5.28 -13.19 -5.63
N ALA A 104 5.73 -13.40 -4.40
CA ALA A 104 5.28 -14.51 -3.55
C ALA A 104 3.81 -14.39 -3.13
N THR A 105 3.27 -13.17 -3.22
CA THR A 105 1.89 -12.84 -2.85
C THR A 105 0.96 -12.71 -4.05
N GLN A 106 1.42 -13.06 -5.24
CA GLN A 106 0.66 -12.96 -6.48
C GLN A 106 0.28 -14.36 -6.98
N GLU A 107 -1.02 -14.63 -7.08
CA GLU A 107 -1.53 -15.97 -7.41
C GLU A 107 -1.13 -16.44 -8.82
N VAL A 108 -1.06 -15.51 -9.77
CA VAL A 108 -0.90 -15.81 -11.21
C VAL A 108 0.53 -15.56 -11.71
N TRP A 109 1.35 -14.81 -10.97
CA TRP A 109 2.67 -14.40 -11.43
C TRP A 109 3.80 -15.29 -10.89
N GLN A 110 4.70 -15.71 -11.79
CA GLN A 110 5.86 -16.57 -11.46
C GLN A 110 7.22 -15.90 -11.74
N GLY A 111 7.23 -14.64 -12.19
CA GLY A 111 8.46 -13.89 -12.42
C GLY A 111 9.04 -13.26 -11.14
N PRO A 112 10.03 -12.37 -11.26
CA PRO A 112 10.64 -11.70 -10.11
C PRO A 112 9.69 -10.68 -9.47
N ASP A 113 10.09 -10.16 -8.31
CA ASP A 113 9.47 -8.97 -7.72
C ASP A 113 9.55 -7.79 -8.71
N VAL A 114 8.65 -6.83 -8.58
CA VAL A 114 8.62 -5.63 -9.44
C VAL A 114 8.76 -4.39 -8.59
N LEU A 115 9.69 -3.51 -8.96
CA LEU A 115 9.78 -2.17 -8.38
C LEU A 115 8.96 -1.21 -9.24
N ALA A 116 7.83 -0.79 -8.70
CA ALA A 116 6.91 0.13 -9.35
C ALA A 116 7.07 1.55 -8.79
N VAL A 117 6.96 2.54 -9.66
CA VAL A 117 6.92 3.96 -9.28
C VAL A 117 5.54 4.49 -9.62
N LEU A 118 4.77 4.84 -8.60
CA LEU A 118 3.45 5.44 -8.73
C LEU A 118 3.56 6.95 -8.51
N ARG A 119 2.95 7.73 -9.38
CA ARG A 119 2.86 9.18 -9.24
C ARG A 119 1.41 9.61 -9.09
N PHE A 120 1.16 10.45 -8.11
CA PHE A 120 -0.13 11.04 -7.79
C PHE A 120 -0.06 12.53 -8.10
N HIS A 121 -0.91 12.99 -9.02
CA HIS A 121 -0.93 14.37 -9.49
C HIS A 121 -2.05 15.16 -8.82
N ASP A 122 -1.82 16.46 -8.66
CA ASP A 122 -2.74 17.39 -7.99
C ASP A 122 -3.17 16.88 -6.61
N VAL A 123 -2.19 16.57 -5.77
CA VAL A 123 -2.42 16.05 -4.42
C VAL A 123 -3.01 17.16 -3.55
N ASP A 124 -4.23 16.93 -3.08
CA ASP A 124 -5.00 17.87 -2.25
C ASP A 124 -4.77 17.63 -0.76
N ALA A 125 -4.65 16.36 -0.36
CA ALA A 125 -4.38 15.99 1.03
C ALA A 125 -3.51 14.74 1.12
N ILE A 126 -2.63 14.71 2.11
CA ILE A 126 -1.85 13.53 2.47
C ILE A 126 -1.79 13.36 3.99
N HIS A 127 -2.04 12.14 4.45
CA HIS A 127 -1.78 11.68 5.79
C HIS A 127 -0.75 10.56 5.70
N LEU A 128 0.33 10.68 6.46
CA LEU A 128 1.44 9.72 6.50
C LEU A 128 1.75 9.44 7.97
N ASP A 129 1.88 8.16 8.33
CA ASP A 129 2.13 7.73 9.70
C ASP A 129 3.07 6.53 9.76
N ASP A 130 3.99 6.54 10.74
CA ASP A 130 4.97 5.50 11.05
C ASP A 130 5.88 5.01 9.89
N PHE A 131 6.20 5.86 8.89
CA PHE A 131 7.24 5.53 7.89
C PHE A 131 8.58 5.24 8.60
N ASN A 132 9.08 4.00 8.53
CA ASN A 132 10.26 3.53 9.25
C ASN A 132 11.14 2.56 8.42
N HIS A 133 11.88 1.66 9.08
CA HIS A 133 12.84 0.74 8.47
C HIS A 133 12.21 -0.48 7.78
N ASP A 134 10.92 -0.71 7.97
CA ASP A 134 10.15 -1.78 7.33
C ASP A 134 8.73 -1.24 7.09
N ASN A 135 8.44 -0.91 5.82
CA ASN A 135 7.22 -0.21 5.42
C ASN A 135 6.32 -1.14 4.61
N MET A 136 6.00 -2.28 5.21
CA MET A 136 5.14 -3.29 4.61
C MET A 136 3.67 -2.86 4.66
N ILE A 137 2.98 -2.96 3.53
CA ILE A 137 1.54 -2.73 3.43
C ILE A 137 0.81 -4.05 3.22
N VAL A 138 -0.40 -4.16 3.78
CA VAL A 138 -1.32 -5.27 3.55
C VAL A 138 -2.10 -5.04 2.25
N SER A 139 -2.35 -3.78 1.91
CA SER A 139 -3.16 -3.44 0.74
C SER A 139 -2.87 -2.03 0.25
N LEU A 140 -3.10 -1.82 -1.05
CA LEU A 140 -3.24 -0.51 -1.67
C LEU A 140 -4.63 -0.43 -2.31
N THR A 141 -5.51 0.39 -1.74
CA THR A 141 -6.87 0.58 -2.26
C THR A 141 -7.01 1.93 -2.94
N ILE A 142 -7.83 1.96 -4.00
CA ILE A 142 -8.17 3.18 -4.73
C ILE A 142 -9.69 3.28 -4.79
N THR A 143 -10.22 4.37 -4.25
CA THR A 143 -11.65 4.70 -4.30
C THR A 143 -11.86 6.05 -4.98
N THR A 144 -13.10 6.28 -5.42
CA THR A 144 -13.50 7.53 -6.06
C THR A 144 -14.38 8.34 -5.10
N GLU A 145 -14.07 9.61 -4.94
CA GLU A 145 -14.81 10.56 -4.11
C GLU A 145 -15.37 11.68 -4.99
N GLU A 146 -16.69 11.85 -5.00
CA GLU A 146 -17.35 12.91 -5.78
C GLU A 146 -16.97 14.30 -5.26
N ARG A 147 -16.79 15.26 -6.17
CA ARG A 147 -16.38 16.63 -5.84
C ARG A 147 -17.52 17.66 -5.96
N GLY A 148 -18.73 17.20 -6.23
CA GLY A 148 -19.88 18.06 -6.52
C GLY A 148 -20.03 18.38 -8.01
N THR A 149 -20.65 19.50 -8.33
CA THR A 149 -20.98 19.91 -9.70
C THR A 149 -20.48 21.32 -10.01
N PHE A 150 -20.22 21.59 -11.29
CA PHE A 150 -20.06 22.94 -11.81
C PHE A 150 -21.37 23.73 -11.66
N THR A 151 -21.31 25.05 -11.81
CA THR A 151 -22.50 25.91 -11.84
C THR A 151 -23.47 25.57 -12.97
N SER A 152 -22.98 24.91 -14.03
CA SER A 152 -23.79 24.34 -15.12
C SER A 152 -24.59 23.10 -14.71
N GLY A 153 -24.31 22.51 -13.55
CA GLY A 153 -24.90 21.26 -13.08
C GLY A 153 -24.13 20.00 -13.51
N GLU A 154 -23.11 20.12 -14.35
CA GLU A 154 -22.25 18.98 -14.74
C GLU A 154 -21.37 18.52 -13.57
N PRO A 155 -21.13 17.20 -13.40
CA PRO A 155 -20.29 16.70 -12.32
C PRO A 155 -18.85 17.15 -12.50
N LEU A 156 -18.24 17.60 -11.40
CA LEU A 156 -16.81 17.86 -11.35
C LEU A 156 -16.04 16.54 -11.47
N PRO A 157 -14.86 16.53 -12.12
CA PRO A 157 -13.97 15.39 -12.07
C PRO A 157 -13.73 14.94 -10.62
N PRO A 158 -13.97 13.67 -10.30
CA PRO A 158 -13.90 13.19 -8.92
C PRO A 158 -12.46 13.06 -8.46
N HIS A 159 -12.26 13.04 -7.15
CA HIS A 159 -10.97 12.71 -6.55
C HIS A 159 -10.75 11.20 -6.56
N ARG A 160 -9.48 10.81 -6.61
CA ARG A 160 -9.01 9.46 -6.26
C ARG A 160 -8.46 9.49 -4.85
N VAL A 161 -9.00 8.63 -3.99
CA VAL A 161 -8.51 8.42 -2.64
C VAL A 161 -7.72 7.12 -2.63
N VAL A 162 -6.43 7.22 -2.35
CA VAL A 162 -5.51 6.07 -2.31
C VAL A 162 -5.12 5.83 -0.87
N THR A 163 -5.33 4.59 -0.41
CA THR A 163 -5.03 4.18 0.97
C THR A 163 -4.02 3.04 0.96
N PHE A 164 -2.98 3.20 1.75
CA PHE A 164 -1.93 2.23 2.03
C PHE A 164 -2.21 1.66 3.42
N ASP A 165 -2.79 0.46 3.47
CA ASP A 165 -3.15 -0.18 4.73
C ASP A 165 -1.91 -0.81 5.35
N ARG A 166 -1.60 -0.41 6.58
CA ARG A 166 -0.41 -0.85 7.31
C ARG A 166 -0.40 -2.36 7.54
N GLY A 167 0.69 -3.01 7.16
CA GLY A 167 1.13 -4.27 7.75
C GLY A 167 2.13 -4.02 8.87
N PHE A 168 3.19 -3.26 8.57
CA PHE A 168 4.19 -2.80 9.53
C PHE A 168 4.78 -1.46 9.07
N GLY A 169 5.11 -0.58 10.02
CA GLY A 169 5.60 0.76 9.73
C GLY A 169 4.56 1.64 9.04
N LEU A 170 4.73 1.93 7.76
CA LEU A 170 3.90 2.89 7.03
C LEU A 170 2.39 2.60 7.05
N SER A 171 1.59 3.63 7.36
CA SER A 171 0.27 3.83 6.76
C SER A 171 0.24 5.17 6.02
N ALA A 172 -0.54 5.24 4.94
CA ALA A 172 -0.73 6.50 4.24
C ALA A 172 -2.13 6.58 3.61
N ARG A 173 -2.65 7.80 3.53
CA ARG A 173 -3.86 8.11 2.77
C ARG A 173 -3.63 9.41 2.02
N LEU A 174 -3.82 9.37 0.70
CA LEU A 174 -3.71 10.54 -0.15
C LEU A 174 -4.97 10.73 -0.99
N ARG A 175 -5.26 11.99 -1.30
CA ARG A 175 -6.36 12.40 -2.16
C ARG A 175 -5.79 13.21 -3.32
N CYS A 176 -6.03 12.77 -4.55
CA CYS A 176 -5.40 13.29 -5.76
C CYS A 176 -6.38 13.31 -6.95
N MET A 177 -6.03 13.96 -8.05
CA MET A 177 -6.88 14.01 -9.25
C MET A 177 -6.60 12.87 -10.21
N SER A 178 -5.33 12.47 -10.35
CA SER A 178 -4.95 11.39 -11.25
C SER A 178 -3.75 10.60 -10.72
N ILE A 179 -3.64 9.38 -11.24
CA ILE A 179 -2.63 8.40 -10.85
C ILE A 179 -1.93 7.93 -12.12
N GLU A 180 -0.61 7.82 -12.07
CA GLU A 180 0.25 7.37 -13.16
C GLU A 180 1.20 6.27 -12.66
N VAL A 181 1.34 5.20 -13.44
CA VAL A 181 2.48 4.28 -13.30
C VAL A 181 3.65 4.83 -14.10
N VAL A 182 4.63 5.43 -13.41
CA VAL A 182 5.81 6.03 -14.05
C VAL A 182 6.74 4.95 -14.59
N SER A 183 7.00 3.91 -13.80
CA SER A 183 7.82 2.76 -14.20
C SER A 183 7.42 1.50 -13.43
N ALA A 184 7.73 0.34 -14.00
CA ALA A 184 7.52 -0.94 -13.34
C ALA A 184 8.54 -1.93 -13.90
N GLU A 185 9.60 -2.16 -13.13
CA GLU A 185 10.77 -2.92 -13.57
C GLU A 185 10.98 -4.16 -12.70
N PRO A 186 11.23 -5.33 -13.32
CA PRO A 186 11.68 -6.53 -12.62
C PRO A 186 12.91 -6.27 -11.74
N VAL A 187 12.86 -6.73 -10.49
CA VAL A 187 13.97 -6.65 -9.55
C VAL A 187 14.83 -7.90 -9.67
N GLY A 188 16.10 -7.71 -10.03
CA GLY A 188 17.09 -8.79 -10.06
C GLY A 188 17.47 -9.27 -8.65
N PRO A 189 18.14 -10.43 -8.54
CA PRO A 189 18.67 -10.88 -7.26
C PRO A 189 19.72 -9.87 -6.73
N GLY A 190 19.53 -9.36 -5.52
CA GLY A 190 20.45 -8.43 -4.89
C GLY A 190 19.76 -7.35 -4.05
N PRO A 191 20.52 -6.41 -3.47
CA PRO A 191 19.95 -5.23 -2.84
C PRO A 191 19.12 -4.44 -3.85
N LEU A 192 18.01 -3.84 -3.41
CA LEU A 192 17.27 -2.90 -4.25
C LEU A 192 18.21 -1.79 -4.74
N PRO A 193 18.00 -1.27 -5.97
CA PRO A 193 18.72 -0.09 -6.42
C PRO A 193 18.48 1.01 -5.40
N GLY A 194 19.54 1.37 -4.68
CA GLY A 194 19.44 2.40 -3.65
C GLY A 194 19.10 3.74 -4.29
N PRO A 195 18.32 4.59 -3.63
CA PRO A 195 18.24 6.00 -4.02
C PRO A 195 19.67 6.59 -4.09
N PRO A 196 19.91 7.62 -4.92
CA PRO A 196 21.22 8.26 -5.06
C PRO A 196 21.60 9.10 -3.83
N TYR A 197 21.13 8.73 -2.62
CA TYR A 197 21.55 9.42 -1.42
C TYR A 197 23.05 9.20 -1.24
N PRO A 198 23.83 10.29 -1.05
CA PRO A 198 25.22 10.16 -0.68
C PRO A 198 25.28 9.29 0.58
N LYS A 199 26.13 8.26 0.55
CA LYS A 199 26.48 7.57 1.80
C LYS A 199 26.91 8.66 2.79
N PRO A 200 26.42 8.66 4.04
CA PRO A 200 26.90 9.58 5.04
C PRO A 200 28.42 9.55 5.03
N GLN A 201 29.04 10.70 4.77
CA GLN A 201 30.49 10.80 4.92
C GLN A 201 30.77 10.44 6.38
N SER A 202 31.59 9.41 6.59
CA SER A 202 32.00 9.04 7.94
C SER A 202 32.68 10.26 8.57
N PRO A 203 32.37 10.59 9.84
CA PRO A 203 32.97 11.74 10.52
C PRO A 203 34.50 11.64 10.58
#